data_AF-A0A7C5F7U0-F1
#
_entry.id   AF-A0A7C5F7U0-F1
#
_cell.length_a   1.000
_cell.length_b   1.000
_cell.length_c   1.000
_cell.angle_alpha   90.00
_cell.angle_beta   90.00
_cell.angle_gamma   90.00
#
_symmetry.space_group_name_H-M   'P 1'
#
loop_
_entity.id
_entity.type
_entity.pdbx_description
1 polymer ?
#
loop_
_entity_poly.entity_id
_entity_poly.type
_entity_poly.pdbx_seq_one_letter_code
_entity_poly.pdbx_strand_id
1 'polypeptide(L)'
;MVTKILKEKNLHEFIEKLSGEYDVIVPVKDGEQVVFKKYEKGDEVVLEYGTTMLPPKKFLLPQYETMMKYGKDGIKPVKATERKLAFLGLHSCDIHAFSLLDLVEKDEMPDPYYSARRDGML
;
A
#
# COMPACT_ATOMS: atom_id res chain seq x y z
N MET A 1 -18.99 -15.52 -3.31
CA MET A 1 -18.59 -14.30 -2.58
C MET A 1 -19.84 -13.48 -2.30
N VAL A 2 -20.00 -12.96 -1.09
CA VAL A 2 -21.13 -12.08 -0.74
C VAL A 2 -20.68 -10.65 -1.01
N THR A 3 -21.37 -9.93 -1.90
CA THR A 3 -21.10 -8.52 -2.14
C THR A 3 -21.47 -7.72 -0.90
N LYS A 4 -20.51 -6.98 -0.35
CA LYS A 4 -20.75 -6.00 0.72
C LYS A 4 -20.73 -4.62 0.09
N ILE A 5 -21.70 -3.78 0.45
CA ILE A 5 -21.84 -2.42 -0.09
C ILE A 5 -21.58 -1.45 1.07
N LEU A 6 -20.62 -0.54 0.88
CA LEU A 6 -20.34 0.54 1.80
C LEU A 6 -21.02 1.82 1.31
N LYS A 7 -21.72 2.53 2.18
CA LYS A 7 -22.25 3.87 1.86
C LYS A 7 -21.11 4.87 1.91
N GLU A 8 -21.05 5.79 0.96
CA GLU A 8 -19.99 6.80 0.85
C GLU A 8 -19.78 7.59 2.15
N LYS A 9 -20.86 7.99 2.82
CA LYS A 9 -20.81 8.67 4.13
C LYS A 9 -20.10 7.88 5.25
N ASN A 10 -19.98 6.56 5.10
CA ASN A 10 -19.30 5.69 6.06
C ASN A 10 -17.85 5.40 5.64
N LEU A 11 -17.37 5.92 4.49
CA LEU A 11 -16.03 5.67 3.98
C LEU A 11 -14.96 6.09 4.99
N HIS A 12 -15.11 7.28 5.58
CA HIS A 12 -14.15 7.80 6.55
C HIS A 12 -14.07 6.93 7.80
N GLU A 13 -15.21 6.58 8.39
CA GLU A 13 -15.29 5.69 9.56
C GLU A 13 -14.69 4.31 9.25
N PHE A 14 -14.92 3.80 8.04
CA PHE A 14 -14.36 2.53 7.58
C PHE A 14 -12.82 2.59 7.48
N ILE A 15 -12.28 3.63 6.87
CA ILE A 15 -10.82 3.86 6.76
C ILE A 15 -10.19 4.01 8.15
N GLU A 16 -10.82 4.77 9.06
CA GLU A 16 -10.33 4.94 10.43
C GLU A 16 -10.27 3.59 11.17
N LYS A 17 -11.33 2.77 11.07
CA LYS A 17 -11.35 1.42 11.66
C LYS A 17 -10.26 0.54 11.06
N LEU A 18 -10.08 0.57 9.75
CA LEU A 18 -9.08 -0.25 9.05
C LEU A 18 -7.65 0.18 9.41
N SER A 19 -7.43 1.46 9.66
CA SER A 19 -6.13 2.04 10.07
C SER A 19 -5.65 1.54 11.43
N GLY A 20 -6.53 0.96 12.25
CA GLY A 20 -6.18 0.31 13.51
C GLY A 20 -5.33 -0.96 13.33
N GLU A 21 -5.50 -1.68 12.23
CA GLU A 21 -4.77 -2.93 11.95
C GLU A 21 -3.81 -2.80 10.76
N TYR A 22 -4.17 -2.00 9.76
CA TYR A 22 -3.44 -1.85 8.50
C TYR A 22 -2.85 -0.45 8.35
N ASP A 23 -1.79 -0.36 7.57
CA ASP A 23 -1.40 0.89 6.94
C ASP A 23 -2.24 1.06 5.68
N VAL A 24 -3.29 1.90 5.80
CA VAL A 24 -4.28 2.11 4.75
C VAL A 24 -3.70 3.08 3.72
N ILE A 25 -3.60 2.64 2.48
CA ILE A 25 -3.07 3.39 1.34
C ILE A 25 -4.25 3.86 0.49
N VAL A 26 -4.39 5.17 0.33
CA VAL A 26 -5.52 5.82 -0.33
C VAL A 26 -5.04 6.86 -1.35
N PRO A 27 -5.81 7.09 -2.42
CA PRO A 27 -5.63 8.25 -3.28
C PRO A 27 -6.11 9.49 -2.53
N VAL A 28 -5.21 10.45 -2.35
CA VAL A 28 -5.53 11.74 -1.75
C VAL A 28 -5.27 12.86 -2.73
N LYS A 29 -6.00 13.95 -2.56
CA LYS A 29 -5.68 15.20 -3.25
C LYS A 29 -4.49 15.88 -2.57
N ASP A 30 -3.45 16.14 -3.36
CA ASP A 30 -2.26 16.89 -2.93
C ASP A 30 -2.03 18.03 -3.94
N GLY A 31 -2.53 19.22 -3.59
CA GLY A 31 -2.63 20.35 -4.51
C GLY A 31 -3.56 20.06 -5.69
N GLU A 32 -3.02 20.11 -6.91
CA GLU A 32 -3.75 19.80 -8.16
C GLU A 32 -3.63 18.34 -8.59
N GLN A 33 -2.86 17.53 -7.85
CA GLN A 33 -2.52 16.17 -8.22
C GLN A 33 -3.16 15.16 -7.26
N VAL A 34 -3.34 13.93 -7.74
CA VAL A 34 -3.75 12.81 -6.90
C VAL A 34 -2.55 11.92 -6.67
N VAL A 35 -2.31 11.58 -5.40
CA VAL A 35 -1.19 10.73 -4.98
C VAL A 35 -1.67 9.64 -4.05
N PHE A 36 -1.13 8.43 -4.21
CA PHE A 36 -1.29 7.41 -3.19
C PHE A 36 -0.34 7.71 -2.01
N LYS A 37 -0.90 7.80 -0.80
CA LYS A 37 -0.16 7.87 0.45
C LYS A 37 -0.85 7.08 1.55
N LYS A 38 -0.14 6.87 2.66
CA LYS A 38 -0.73 6.34 3.88
C LYS A 38 -1.74 7.35 4.40
N TYR A 39 -2.95 6.88 4.72
CA TYR A 39 -4.01 7.70 5.25
C TYR A 39 -3.62 8.32 6.59
N GLU A 40 -3.82 9.62 6.70
CA GLU A 40 -3.72 10.39 7.93
C GLU A 40 -5.04 11.13 8.20
N LYS A 41 -5.32 11.36 9.48
CA LYS A 41 -6.57 12.02 9.88
C LYS A 41 -6.60 13.45 9.32
N GLY A 42 -7.63 13.74 8.52
CA GLY A 42 -7.78 15.02 7.83
C GLY A 42 -7.49 14.96 6.34
N ASP A 43 -7.01 13.83 5.82
CA ASP A 43 -6.82 13.65 4.39
C ASP A 43 -8.13 13.66 3.60
N GLU A 44 -8.12 14.39 2.47
CA GLU A 44 -9.19 14.36 1.47
C GLU A 44 -8.97 13.17 0.52
N VAL A 45 -9.66 12.07 0.80
CA VAL A 45 -9.63 10.85 -0.02
C VAL A 45 -10.48 11.03 -1.28
N VAL A 46 -9.90 10.77 -2.45
CA VAL A 46 -10.55 10.97 -3.75
C VAL A 46 -10.58 9.65 -4.51
N LEU A 47 -11.74 9.00 -4.56
CA LEU A 47 -11.91 7.72 -5.28
C LEU A 47 -12.14 7.92 -6.79
N GLU A 48 -12.64 9.09 -7.20
CA GLU A 48 -12.81 9.44 -8.60
C GLU A 48 -11.62 10.29 -9.08
N TYR A 49 -10.62 9.63 -9.65
CA TYR A 49 -9.45 10.31 -10.22
C TYR A 49 -9.11 9.71 -11.58
N GLY A 50 -8.36 10.46 -12.41
CA GLY A 50 -7.91 9.96 -13.72
C GLY A 50 -6.65 9.11 -13.60
N THR A 51 -5.56 9.76 -13.18
CA THR A 51 -4.26 9.12 -12.96
C THR A 51 -3.62 9.70 -11.70
N THR A 52 -2.71 8.93 -11.10
CA THR A 52 -1.87 9.42 -10.01
C THR A 52 -0.47 9.78 -10.51
N MET A 53 0.17 10.77 -9.90
CA MET A 53 1.55 11.14 -10.22
C MET A 53 2.54 9.99 -10.06
N LEU A 54 2.40 9.23 -8.98
CA LEU A 54 3.21 8.04 -8.71
C LEU A 54 2.28 6.85 -8.53
N PRO A 55 2.45 5.78 -9.32
CA PRO A 55 1.63 4.59 -9.19
C PRO A 55 1.76 3.94 -7.80
N PRO A 56 0.73 3.24 -7.33
CA PRO A 56 0.70 2.62 -6.01
C PRO A 56 1.72 1.49 -5.85
N LYS A 57 2.34 1.00 -6.94
CA LYS A 57 3.40 -0.02 -6.89
C LYS A 57 4.58 0.37 -6.01
N LYS A 58 4.81 1.67 -5.78
CA LYS A 58 5.88 2.19 -4.90
C LYS A 58 5.79 1.69 -3.46
N PHE A 59 4.62 1.23 -3.02
CA PHE A 59 4.41 0.67 -1.68
C PHE A 59 4.78 -0.81 -1.60
N LEU A 60 4.83 -1.52 -2.72
CA LEU A 60 5.30 -2.91 -2.81
C LEU A 60 6.80 -2.95 -3.15
N LEU A 61 7.25 -2.08 -4.05
CA LEU A 61 8.64 -1.87 -4.48
C LEU A 61 9.06 -0.42 -4.20
N PRO A 62 9.49 -0.10 -2.96
CA PRO A 62 9.95 1.24 -2.63
C PRO A 62 11.27 1.55 -3.32
N GLN A 63 11.51 2.84 -3.62
CA GLN A 63 12.77 3.27 -4.24
C GLN A 63 14.00 3.02 -3.35
N TYR A 64 13.80 3.05 -2.03
CA TYR A 64 14.83 2.82 -1.04
C TYR A 64 14.29 1.92 0.06
N GLU A 65 15.09 0.96 0.47
CA GLU A 65 14.75 0.01 1.51
C GLU A 65 15.91 -0.15 2.48
N THR A 66 15.63 -0.02 3.78
CA THR A 66 16.62 -0.31 4.80
C THR A 66 16.61 -1.80 5.08
N MET A 67 17.67 -2.50 4.66
CA MET A 67 17.79 -3.95 4.86
C MET A 67 18.35 -4.31 6.24
N MET A 68 19.23 -3.47 6.77
CA MET A 68 19.96 -3.72 8.02
C MET A 68 20.18 -2.43 8.80
N LYS A 69 20.19 -2.54 10.12
CA LYS A 69 20.59 -1.46 11.04
C LYS A 69 21.77 -1.93 11.87
N TYR A 70 22.76 -1.05 12.05
CA TYR A 70 23.92 -1.30 12.90
C TYR A 70 23.83 -0.48 14.19
N GLY A 71 24.17 -1.09 15.33
CA GLY A 71 24.18 -0.43 16.63
C GLY A 71 25.07 -1.14 17.65
N LYS A 72 24.93 -0.79 18.94
CA LYS A 72 25.73 -1.37 20.03
C LYS A 72 25.65 -2.89 20.12
N ASP A 73 24.52 -3.46 19.74
CA ASP A 73 24.28 -4.91 19.74
C ASP A 73 24.69 -5.60 18.42
N GLY A 74 25.42 -4.92 17.54
CA GLY A 74 25.79 -5.42 16.21
C GLY A 74 24.81 -5.07 15.09
N ILE A 75 24.87 -5.84 13.99
CA ILE A 75 24.01 -5.67 12.82
C ILE A 75 22.73 -6.49 13.02
N LYS A 76 21.57 -5.85 12.87
CA LYS A 76 20.26 -6.51 12.90
C LYS A 76 19.54 -6.31 11.56
N PRO A 77 18.97 -7.37 10.95
CA PRO A 77 18.14 -7.22 9.76
C PRO A 77 16.85 -6.46 10.12
N VAL A 78 16.35 -5.70 9.16
CA VAL A 78 15.07 -5.00 9.26
C VAL A 78 14.02 -5.82 8.53
N LYS A 79 12.87 -6.03 9.17
CA LYS A 79 11.72 -6.70 8.53
C LYS A 79 11.16 -5.81 7.43
N ALA A 80 10.70 -6.44 6.35
CA ALA A 80 10.17 -5.75 5.19
C ALA A 80 8.95 -4.87 5.45
N THR A 81 8.11 -5.31 6.38
CA THR A 81 7.02 -4.51 6.90
C THR A 81 6.75 -4.83 8.36
N GLU A 82 6.45 -3.80 9.14
CA GLU A 82 5.96 -3.94 10.52
C GLU A 82 4.43 -4.08 10.56
N ARG A 83 3.72 -3.57 9.54
CA ARG A 83 2.25 -3.59 9.44
C ARG A 83 1.77 -4.03 8.06
N LYS A 84 0.62 -4.68 8.00
CA LYS A 84 -0.03 -5.07 6.74
C LYS A 84 -0.51 -3.83 5.99
N LEU A 85 -0.53 -3.89 4.66
CA LEU A 85 -1.01 -2.80 3.81
C LEU A 85 -2.47 -3.05 3.44
N ALA A 86 -3.30 -2.01 3.38
CA ALA A 86 -4.64 -2.11 2.81
C ALA A 86 -4.82 -1.02 1.75
N PHE A 87 -5.04 -1.40 0.50
CA PHE A 87 -5.23 -0.42 -0.57
C PHE A 87 -6.71 -0.14 -0.80
N LEU A 88 -7.06 1.14 -0.93
CA LEU A 88 -8.39 1.57 -1.33
C LEU A 88 -8.29 2.49 -2.53
N GLY A 89 -9.22 2.34 -3.48
CA GLY A 89 -9.28 3.18 -4.67
C GLY A 89 -8.30 2.81 -5.79
N LEU A 90 -7.70 1.61 -5.79
CA LEU A 90 -6.87 1.16 -6.92
C LEU A 90 -7.67 1.08 -8.22
N HIS A 91 -7.05 1.50 -9.32
CA HIS A 91 -7.61 1.25 -10.65
C HIS A 91 -7.29 -0.17 -11.12
N SER A 92 -8.08 -0.69 -12.05
CA SER A 92 -7.85 -2.01 -12.66
C SER A 92 -6.44 -2.17 -13.24
N CYS A 93 -5.90 -1.10 -13.84
CA CYS A 93 -4.53 -1.05 -14.35
C CYS A 93 -3.48 -1.23 -13.24
N ASP A 94 -3.72 -0.68 -12.04
CA ASP A 94 -2.82 -0.85 -10.89
C ASP A 94 -2.80 -2.30 -10.40
N ILE A 95 -3.98 -2.90 -10.30
CA ILE A 95 -4.14 -4.32 -9.89
C ILE A 95 -3.45 -5.22 -10.92
N HIS A 96 -3.62 -4.93 -12.21
CA HIS A 96 -2.94 -5.67 -13.27
C HIS A 96 -1.42 -5.50 -13.19
N ALA A 97 -0.93 -4.28 -12.96
CA ALA A 97 0.50 -4.03 -12.76
C ALA A 97 1.07 -4.81 -11.57
N PHE A 98 0.33 -4.96 -10.47
CA PHE A 98 0.77 -5.79 -9.34
C PHE A 98 0.87 -7.27 -9.74
N SER A 99 -0.11 -7.75 -10.50
CA SER A 99 -0.09 -9.13 -10.99
C SER A 99 1.08 -9.41 -11.94
N LEU A 100 1.50 -8.42 -12.72
CA LEU A 100 2.70 -8.53 -13.57
C LEU A 100 3.99 -8.51 -12.73
N LEU A 101 4.06 -7.71 -11.67
CA LEU A 101 5.20 -7.71 -10.75
C LEU A 101 5.33 -9.05 -10.03
N ASP A 102 4.21 -9.68 -9.65
CA ASP A 102 4.20 -11.00 -9.02
C ASP A 102 4.92 -12.05 -9.89
N LEU A 103 4.87 -11.93 -11.23
CA LEU A 103 5.54 -12.88 -12.14
C LEU A 103 7.07 -12.83 -12.07
N VAL A 104 7.65 -11.70 -11.66
CA VAL A 104 9.10 -11.50 -11.62
C VAL A 104 9.61 -11.61 -10.18
N GLU A 105 8.91 -10.96 -9.26
CA GLU A 105 9.34 -10.84 -7.85
C GLU A 105 9.08 -12.12 -7.03
N LYS A 106 8.26 -13.04 -7.56
CA LYS A 106 7.93 -14.32 -6.90
C LYS A 106 8.27 -15.56 -7.75
N ASP A 107 9.19 -15.41 -8.70
CA ASP A 107 9.62 -16.52 -9.57
C ASP A 107 10.62 -17.46 -8.85
N GLU A 108 11.61 -18.02 -9.55
CA GLU A 108 12.54 -19.01 -9.00
C GLU A 108 13.30 -18.56 -7.74
N MET A 109 13.54 -17.25 -7.58
CA MET A 109 14.16 -16.66 -6.40
C MET A 109 13.31 -15.49 -5.89
N PRO A 110 12.29 -15.76 -5.04
CA PRO A 110 11.39 -14.72 -4.57
C PRO A 110 12.10 -13.66 -3.74
N ASP A 111 11.78 -12.39 -3.99
CA ASP A 111 12.22 -11.30 -3.13
C ASP A 111 11.43 -11.37 -1.80
N PRO A 112 12.10 -11.56 -0.65
CA PRO A 112 11.42 -11.75 0.63
C PRO A 112 10.74 -10.47 1.13
N TYR A 113 11.17 -9.29 0.69
CA TYR A 113 10.61 -8.01 1.09
C TYR A 113 9.35 -7.66 0.28
N TYR A 114 9.41 -7.84 -1.04
CA TYR A 114 8.24 -7.74 -1.90
C TYR A 114 7.18 -8.75 -1.48
N SER A 115 7.55 -10.02 -1.32
CA SER A 115 6.62 -11.09 -0.97
C SER A 115 5.92 -10.81 0.35
N ALA A 116 6.64 -10.38 1.38
CA ALA A 116 6.05 -10.02 2.67
C ALA A 116 5.02 -8.88 2.57
N ARG A 117 5.27 -7.85 1.76
CA ARG A 117 4.30 -6.76 1.53
C ARG A 117 3.09 -7.22 0.75
N ARG A 118 3.33 -8.00 -0.30
CA ARG A 118 2.30 -8.49 -1.22
C ARG A 118 1.35 -9.47 -0.52
N ASP A 119 1.88 -10.38 0.28
CA ASP A 119 1.09 -11.38 1.03
C ASP A 119 0.38 -10.75 2.23
N GLY A 120 0.95 -9.67 2.77
CA GLY A 120 0.34 -8.84 3.80
C GLY A 120 -0.64 -7.79 3.26
N MET A 121 -0.90 -7.76 1.95
CA MET A 121 -1.77 -6.78 1.31
C MET A 121 -3.24 -7.18 1.39
N LEU A 122 -4.10 -6.23 1.77
CA LEU A 122 -5.56 -6.27 1.67
C LEU A 122 -6.05 -5.38 0.52
#